data_AF-A0A804LQC3-F1
#
_entry.id   AF-A0A804LQC3-F1
#
_cell.length_a   1.000
_cell.length_b   1.000
_cell.length_c   1.000
_cell.angle_alpha   90.00
_cell.angle_beta   90.00
_cell.angle_gamma   90.00
#
_symmetry.space_group_name_H-M   'P 1'
#
loop_
_entity.id
_entity.type
_entity.pdbx_description
1 polymer ?
#
loop_
_entity_poly.entity_id
_entity_poly.type
_entity_poly.pdbx_seq_one_letter_code
_entity_poly.pdbx_strand_id
1 'polypeptide(L)'
;MHQWSYQMAYPVLFFYSMHLLKRRHIEQVKVALPVVLKVMHATVSECVEEHGSAAVDLFNAAHGVGKAIQEMCISMFNKNKDLCAILGLYSLQNIALVSRSRQQDILSACGSVVFQSFRFLKTSGFTYRGLLTGSDVTAATVELSKEEDADFMEHFSFAMDGAALSVVWTLMHDDKDMSKYAGEELELAVKEVQGNHMEKWEAINMLKYVLSSIHYPWIIKSHSLNLMLILSGEDHVEEINNHVDFTCFAHRIFETLKAIESVMIAAPMALVRKKAFAALKKVISMVPSSQRFDILHGLVNNSTSPALTAILLDLVRQEVSRESRQADNDCIEDEGFRGNGLPRWASHALELVELILRPPEGGPPCLPDHSEQVISALNLLRFILIIDSRGQRSAKLFRKETLHKVHSEWLTPLRPIAEQIQLENEKDADEITKQIVCMLNLVQLVLYRCIELVEEKMKGC
;
A
#
# COMPACT_ATOMS: atom_id res chain seq x y z
N MET A 1 7.41 34.37 14.85
CA MET A 1 7.48 33.93 16.28
C MET A 1 6.38 34.57 17.13
N HIS A 2 6.27 35.90 17.23
CA HIS A 2 5.24 36.55 18.07
C HIS A 2 3.78 36.23 17.70
N GLN A 3 3.44 36.12 16.42
CA GLN A 3 2.04 35.94 15.99
C GLN A 3 1.44 34.57 16.39
N TRP A 4 2.26 33.50 16.32
CA TRP A 4 1.87 32.13 16.70
C TRP A 4 1.71 31.96 18.22
N SER A 5 2.59 32.58 19.01
CA SER A 5 2.51 32.59 20.47
C SER A 5 1.19 33.21 20.96
N TYR A 6 0.75 34.31 20.33
CA TYR A 6 -0.55 34.93 20.65
C TYR A 6 -1.76 34.09 20.21
N GLN A 7 -1.68 33.41 19.06
CA GLN A 7 -2.75 32.56 18.55
C GLN A 7 -2.93 31.24 19.33
N MET A 8 -1.87 30.70 19.94
CA MET A 8 -1.96 29.54 20.85
C MET A 8 -2.20 29.94 22.31
N ALA A 9 -1.74 31.12 22.75
CA ALA A 9 -1.94 31.57 24.12
C ALA A 9 -3.43 31.67 24.48
N TYR A 10 -4.28 32.18 23.59
CA TYR A 10 -5.70 32.34 23.88
C TYR A 10 -6.45 30.99 23.98
N PRO A 11 -6.32 30.03 23.05
CA PRO A 11 -6.89 28.68 23.20
C PRO A 11 -6.34 27.91 24.40
N VAL A 12 -5.03 27.97 24.66
CA VAL A 12 -4.42 27.28 25.81
C VAL A 12 -4.93 27.88 27.13
N LEU A 13 -4.93 29.21 27.28
CA LEU A 13 -5.50 29.89 28.44
C LEU A 13 -7.01 29.65 28.57
N PHE A 14 -7.72 29.58 27.44
CA PHE A 14 -9.12 29.19 27.40
C PHE A 14 -9.30 27.78 27.99
N PHE A 15 -8.58 26.76 27.52
CA PHE A 15 -8.64 25.40 28.07
C PHE A 15 -8.29 25.34 29.57
N TYR A 16 -7.29 26.09 30.04
CA TYR A 16 -6.98 26.21 31.47
C TYR A 16 -8.12 26.85 32.27
N SER A 17 -8.82 27.85 31.70
CA SER A 17 -9.98 28.48 32.33
C SER A 17 -11.25 27.61 32.32
N MET A 18 -11.34 26.61 31.44
CA MET A 18 -12.49 25.71 31.29
C MET A 18 -12.65 24.72 32.45
N HIS A 19 -11.54 24.33 33.09
CA HIS A 19 -11.57 23.50 34.30
C HIS A 19 -12.46 24.14 35.40
N LEU A 20 -12.64 25.47 35.38
CA LEU A 20 -13.43 26.20 36.37
C LEU A 20 -14.93 26.32 36.04
N LEU A 21 -15.36 26.05 34.80
CA LEU A 21 -16.75 26.21 34.34
C LEU A 21 -17.40 24.83 34.11
N LYS A 22 -18.14 24.33 35.11
CA LYS A 22 -18.78 22.98 35.08
C LYS A 22 -19.91 22.78 34.04
N ARG A 23 -20.25 23.78 33.21
CA ARG A 23 -21.36 23.70 32.24
C ARG A 23 -20.82 23.86 30.82
N ARG A 24 -21.15 22.90 29.93
CA ARG A 24 -20.87 22.88 28.47
C ARG A 24 -19.43 22.55 28.03
N HIS A 25 -18.79 21.58 28.67
CA HIS A 25 -17.42 21.16 28.34
C HIS A 25 -17.26 20.69 26.89
N ILE A 26 -18.21 19.91 26.37
CA ILE A 26 -18.14 19.39 24.99
C ILE A 26 -18.21 20.53 23.98
N GLU A 27 -19.18 21.42 24.11
CA GLU A 27 -19.38 22.54 23.18
C GLU A 27 -18.16 23.46 23.17
N GLN A 28 -17.56 23.69 24.33
CA GLN A 28 -16.37 24.51 24.45
C GLN A 28 -15.13 23.86 23.80
N VAL A 29 -14.93 22.56 24.02
CA VAL A 29 -13.87 21.80 23.35
C VAL A 29 -14.07 21.84 21.83
N LYS A 30 -15.31 21.65 21.36
CA LYS A 30 -15.65 21.71 19.93
C LYS A 30 -15.36 23.07 19.28
N VAL A 31 -15.42 24.17 20.03
CA VAL A 31 -15.06 25.51 19.53
C VAL A 31 -13.55 25.75 19.53
N ALA A 32 -12.85 25.36 20.59
CA ALA A 32 -11.43 25.71 20.76
C ALA A 32 -10.47 24.76 20.01
N LEU A 33 -10.79 23.47 19.95
CA LEU A 33 -9.91 22.45 19.37
C LEU A 33 -9.62 22.64 17.87
N PRO A 34 -10.60 23.03 17.02
CA PRO A 34 -10.36 23.38 15.63
C PRO A 34 -9.25 24.42 15.43
N VAL A 35 -9.21 25.46 16.28
CA VAL A 35 -8.19 26.52 16.21
C VAL A 35 -6.81 25.95 16.52
N VAL A 36 -6.72 25.09 17.55
CA VAL A 36 -5.47 24.41 17.92
C VAL A 36 -4.96 23.58 16.75
N LEU A 37 -5.80 22.70 16.21
CA LEU A 37 -5.41 21.79 15.12
C LEU A 37 -5.01 22.55 13.83
N LYS A 38 -5.68 23.67 13.51
CA LYS A 38 -5.31 24.52 12.37
C LYS A 38 -3.92 25.13 12.53
N VAL A 39 -3.60 25.66 13.71
CA VAL A 39 -2.26 26.23 13.97
C VAL A 39 -1.19 25.15 13.91
N MET A 40 -1.46 23.97 14.47
CA MET A 40 -0.52 22.85 14.42
C MET A 40 -0.25 22.40 12.99
N HIS A 41 -1.30 22.24 12.18
CA HIS A 41 -1.17 21.87 10.77
C HIS A 41 -0.37 22.90 9.96
N ALA A 42 -0.66 24.20 10.14
CA ALA A 42 0.07 25.27 9.47
C ALA A 42 1.55 25.26 9.88
N THR A 43 1.84 25.14 11.17
CA THR A 43 3.21 25.16 11.69
C THR A 43 4.04 24.00 11.15
N VAL A 44 3.50 22.77 11.15
CA VAL A 44 4.21 21.60 10.59
C VAL A 44 4.46 21.75 9.09
N SER A 45 3.54 22.39 8.37
CA SER A 45 3.68 22.61 6.92
C SER A 45 4.72 23.68 6.58
N GLU A 46 4.89 24.69 7.44
CA GLU A 46 5.79 25.83 7.24
C GLU A 46 7.15 25.68 7.94
N CYS A 47 7.34 24.66 8.78
CA CYS A 47 8.58 24.45 9.53
C CYS A 47 9.78 24.13 8.62
N VAL A 48 10.65 25.13 8.43
CA VAL A 48 12.00 24.99 7.84
C VAL A 48 12.99 24.48 8.91
N GLU A 49 14.10 23.86 8.49
CA GLU A 49 15.12 23.20 9.33
C GLU A 49 15.60 24.03 10.55
N GLU A 50 15.56 25.36 10.50
CA GLU A 50 16.01 26.26 11.58
C GLU A 50 15.00 26.42 12.75
N HIS A 51 13.85 25.75 12.74
CA HIS A 51 12.77 25.98 13.72
C HIS A 51 12.43 24.78 14.63
N GLY A 52 13.35 23.81 14.76
CA GLY A 52 13.11 22.56 15.51
C GLY A 52 12.63 22.74 16.97
N SER A 53 13.20 23.68 17.71
CA SER A 53 12.81 23.93 19.12
C SER A 53 11.38 24.47 19.26
N ALA A 54 10.97 25.37 18.36
CA ALA A 54 9.62 25.95 18.37
C ALA A 54 8.54 24.90 18.06
N ALA A 55 8.85 23.93 17.18
CA ALA A 55 7.94 22.81 16.90
C ALA A 55 7.75 21.90 18.12
N VAL A 56 8.83 21.58 18.82
CA VAL A 56 8.77 20.77 20.05
C VAL A 56 7.93 21.48 21.14
N ASP A 57 8.13 22.78 21.33
CA ASP A 57 7.34 23.57 22.29
C ASP A 57 5.85 23.60 21.94
N LEU A 58 5.52 23.71 20.65
CA LEU A 58 4.14 23.66 20.18
C LEU A 58 3.49 22.31 20.48
N PHE A 59 4.20 21.21 20.23
CA PHE A 59 3.70 19.87 20.53
C PHE A 59 3.58 19.61 22.04
N ASN A 60 4.46 20.20 22.86
CA ASN A 60 4.31 20.20 24.32
C ASN A 60 3.08 21.00 24.77
N ALA A 61 2.78 22.13 24.13
CA ALA A 61 1.57 22.90 24.41
C ALA A 61 0.30 22.13 24.01
N ALA A 62 0.32 21.46 22.85
CA ALA A 62 -0.74 20.56 22.40
C ALA A 62 -0.96 19.40 23.37
N HIS A 63 0.11 18.82 23.91
CA HIS A 63 0.00 17.83 24.98
C HIS A 63 -0.76 18.37 26.20
N GLY A 64 -0.50 19.63 26.59
CA GLY A 64 -1.23 20.30 27.67
C GLY A 64 -2.75 20.38 27.41
N VAL A 65 -3.16 20.62 26.15
CA VAL A 65 -4.59 20.58 25.75
C VAL A 65 -5.16 19.17 25.91
N GLY A 66 -4.44 18.14 25.45
CA GLY A 66 -4.85 16.74 25.62
C GLY A 66 -5.03 16.36 27.10
N LYS A 67 -4.12 16.81 27.96
CA LYS A 67 -4.21 16.58 29.42
C LYS A 67 -5.45 17.25 30.03
N ALA A 68 -5.75 18.48 29.64
CA ALA A 68 -6.95 19.17 30.10
C ALA A 68 -8.23 18.41 29.69
N ILE A 69 -8.31 17.92 28.45
CA ILE A 69 -9.45 17.11 27.98
C ILE A 69 -9.52 15.78 28.75
N GLN A 70 -8.39 15.13 29.02
CA GLN A 70 -8.32 13.91 29.83
C GLN A 70 -8.86 14.12 31.25
N GLU A 71 -8.48 15.21 31.92
CA GLU A 71 -8.98 15.57 33.25
C GLU A 71 -10.49 15.83 33.23
N MET A 72 -11.02 16.46 32.18
CA MET A 72 -12.47 16.60 31.96
C MET A 72 -13.16 15.24 31.79
N CYS A 73 -12.56 14.30 31.05
CA CYS A 73 -13.11 12.95 30.89
C CYS A 73 -13.22 12.20 32.22
N ILE A 74 -12.20 12.32 33.09
CA ILE A 74 -12.11 11.61 34.38
C ILE A 74 -13.03 12.24 35.43
N SER A 75 -13.12 13.57 35.46
CA SER A 75 -13.90 14.30 36.47
C SER A 75 -15.42 14.19 36.28
N MET A 76 -15.89 13.76 35.11
CA MET A 76 -17.29 13.51 34.84
C MET A 76 -17.75 12.12 35.30
N PHE A 77 -18.87 12.06 36.03
CA PHE A 77 -19.49 10.80 36.45
C PHE A 77 -19.82 9.94 35.20
N ASN A 78 -19.35 8.69 35.17
CA ASN A 78 -19.49 7.70 34.08
C ASN A 78 -18.62 7.85 32.81
N LYS A 79 -17.56 8.68 32.78
CA LYS A 79 -16.71 8.93 31.59
C LYS A 79 -17.53 9.34 30.36
N ASN A 80 -17.49 10.62 30.01
CA ASN A 80 -18.23 11.11 28.86
C ASN A 80 -17.68 10.53 27.54
N LYS A 81 -18.48 9.71 26.84
CA LYS A 81 -18.08 9.05 25.60
C LYS A 81 -17.66 10.03 24.51
N ASP A 82 -18.38 11.15 24.35
CA ASP A 82 -18.04 12.20 23.38
C ASP A 82 -16.65 12.80 23.69
N LEU A 83 -16.36 13.12 24.95
CA LEU A 83 -15.05 13.66 25.33
C LEU A 83 -13.93 12.62 25.16
N CYS A 84 -14.19 11.35 25.48
CA CYS A 84 -13.25 10.26 25.24
C CYS A 84 -12.95 10.07 23.75
N ALA A 85 -13.98 10.12 22.89
CA ALA A 85 -13.84 10.06 21.45
C ALA A 85 -13.03 11.26 20.92
N ILE A 86 -13.35 12.49 21.37
CA ILE A 86 -12.59 13.70 21.01
C ILE A 86 -11.12 13.57 21.42
N LEU A 87 -10.85 13.14 22.66
CA LEU A 87 -9.47 12.95 23.14
C LEU A 87 -8.71 11.92 22.30
N GLY A 88 -9.39 10.84 21.90
CA GLY A 88 -8.82 9.79 21.06
C GLY A 88 -8.44 10.32 19.68
N LEU A 89 -9.41 10.90 18.96
CA LEU A 89 -9.20 11.47 17.64
C LEU A 89 -8.18 12.62 17.65
N TYR A 90 -8.21 13.48 18.68
CA TYR A 90 -7.20 14.51 18.88
C TYR A 90 -5.82 13.91 19.00
N SER A 91 -5.64 12.88 19.82
CA SER A 91 -4.34 12.23 20.02
C SER A 91 -3.82 11.63 18.71
N LEU A 92 -4.68 10.96 17.93
CA LEU A 92 -4.30 10.43 16.61
C LEU A 92 -3.91 11.52 15.62
N GLN A 93 -4.69 12.61 15.55
CA GLN A 93 -4.40 13.76 14.71
C GLN A 93 -3.02 14.36 15.05
N ASN A 94 -2.69 14.48 16.34
CA ASN A 94 -1.38 14.96 16.78
C ASN A 94 -0.25 14.01 16.38
N ILE A 95 -0.43 12.70 16.57
CA ILE A 95 0.57 11.69 16.14
C ILE A 95 0.83 11.82 14.64
N ALA A 96 -0.22 11.97 13.82
CA ALA A 96 -0.07 12.16 12.39
C ALA A 96 0.70 13.45 12.05
N LEU A 97 0.35 14.57 12.69
CA LEU A 97 1.03 15.86 12.48
C LEU A 97 2.52 15.82 12.86
N VAL A 98 2.86 15.26 14.03
CA VAL A 98 4.27 15.06 14.45
C VAL A 98 5.03 14.23 13.41
N SER A 99 4.40 13.17 12.91
CA SER A 99 4.99 12.22 11.96
C SER A 99 5.30 12.83 10.59
N ARG A 100 4.67 13.95 10.22
CA ARG A 100 4.95 14.68 8.97
C ARG A 100 6.22 15.52 9.06
N SER A 101 6.79 15.68 10.25
CA SER A 101 8.05 16.40 10.41
C SER A 101 9.18 15.68 9.68
N ARG A 102 9.93 16.43 8.86
CA ARG A 102 11.08 15.93 8.10
C ARG A 102 12.39 16.02 8.89
N GLN A 103 12.38 16.68 10.04
CA GLN A 103 13.57 16.90 10.85
C GLN A 103 13.81 15.69 11.75
N GLN A 104 14.97 15.04 11.58
CA GLN A 104 15.33 13.87 12.37
C GLN A 104 15.42 14.18 13.87
N ASP A 105 15.78 15.42 14.23
CA ASP A 105 15.81 15.91 15.60
C ASP A 105 14.42 16.10 16.21
N ILE A 106 13.41 16.46 15.40
CA ILE A 106 12.01 16.49 15.85
C ILE A 106 11.51 15.05 16.05
N LEU A 107 11.84 14.13 15.14
CA LEU A 107 11.44 12.73 15.30
C LEU A 107 12.07 12.09 16.56
N SER A 108 13.31 12.46 16.90
CA SER A 108 13.98 11.97 18.11
C SER A 108 13.46 12.66 19.39
N ALA A 109 13.23 13.97 19.36
CA ALA A 109 12.72 14.72 20.51
C ALA A 109 11.23 14.45 20.80
N CYS A 110 10.42 14.26 19.77
CA CYS A 110 8.97 14.07 19.89
C CYS A 110 8.54 12.62 20.14
N GLY A 111 9.46 11.66 20.25
CA GLY A 111 9.13 10.31 20.74
C GLY A 111 8.41 10.35 22.09
N SER A 112 8.82 11.29 22.96
CA SER A 112 8.15 11.58 24.24
C SER A 112 6.71 12.09 24.08
N VAL A 113 6.45 12.95 23.09
CA VAL A 113 5.11 13.49 22.76
C VAL A 113 4.20 12.39 22.22
N VAL A 114 4.72 11.52 21.35
CA VAL A 114 3.97 10.37 20.83
C VAL A 114 3.63 9.39 21.96
N PHE A 115 4.58 9.11 22.86
CA PHE A 115 4.33 8.30 24.04
C PHE A 115 3.23 8.88 24.94
N GLN A 116 3.28 10.19 25.18
CA GLN A 116 2.26 10.87 25.95
C GLN A 116 0.89 10.77 25.30
N SER A 117 0.83 10.89 23.96
CA SER A 117 -0.40 10.71 23.18
C SER A 117 -0.96 9.29 23.30
N PHE A 118 -0.11 8.27 23.41
CA PHE A 118 -0.55 6.89 23.65
C PHE A 118 -1.30 6.74 24.99
N ARG A 119 -0.86 7.43 26.05
CA ARG A 119 -1.59 7.41 27.34
C ARG A 119 -3.00 7.99 27.23
N PHE A 120 -3.18 8.98 26.36
CA PHE A 120 -4.50 9.54 26.06
C PHE A 120 -5.36 8.53 25.29
N LEU A 121 -4.81 7.88 24.27
CA LEU A 121 -5.51 6.81 23.52
C LEU A 121 -6.05 5.73 24.44
N LYS A 122 -5.23 5.23 25.38
CA LYS A 122 -5.67 4.24 26.36
C LYS A 122 -6.78 4.76 27.27
N THR A 123 -6.70 6.03 27.69
CA THR A 123 -7.75 6.65 28.51
C THR A 123 -9.08 6.78 27.75
N SER A 124 -8.98 7.03 26.45
CA SER A 124 -10.09 7.07 25.50
C SER A 124 -10.64 5.71 25.11
N GLY A 125 -10.05 4.60 25.58
CA GLY A 125 -10.50 3.24 25.30
C GLY A 125 -10.01 2.65 23.99
N PHE A 126 -9.02 3.27 23.33
CA PHE A 126 -8.39 2.72 22.14
C PHE A 126 -7.44 1.58 22.51
N THR A 127 -7.38 0.58 21.63
CA THR A 127 -6.60 -0.64 21.79
C THR A 127 -5.66 -0.81 20.60
N TYR A 128 -4.54 -1.54 20.75
CA TYR A 128 -3.66 -1.81 19.60
C TYR A 128 -4.36 -2.58 18.48
N ARG A 129 -5.25 -3.52 18.82
CA ARG A 129 -6.04 -4.25 17.83
C ARG A 129 -6.98 -3.31 17.04
N GLY A 130 -7.66 -2.40 17.73
CA GLY A 130 -8.53 -1.43 17.07
C GLY A 130 -7.80 -0.31 16.34
N LEU A 131 -6.58 0.04 16.76
CA LEU A 131 -5.67 0.93 16.03
C LEU A 131 -5.11 0.27 14.77
N LEU A 132 -4.75 -1.02 14.85
CA LEU A 132 -4.30 -1.81 13.71
C LEU A 132 -5.39 -1.90 12.64
N THR A 133 -6.61 -2.26 13.02
CA THR A 133 -7.75 -2.46 12.08
C THR A 133 -8.48 -1.17 11.70
N GLY A 134 -8.29 -0.09 12.46
CA GLY A 134 -9.03 1.17 12.31
C GLY A 134 -10.44 1.15 12.91
N SER A 135 -10.83 0.07 13.59
CA SER A 135 -12.17 -0.06 14.20
C SER A 135 -12.42 1.00 15.27
N ASP A 136 -11.42 1.30 16.10
CA ASP A 136 -11.56 2.26 17.20
C ASP A 136 -11.72 3.69 16.68
N VAL A 137 -11.02 4.03 15.59
CA VAL A 137 -11.19 5.33 14.90
C VAL A 137 -12.61 5.44 14.35
N THR A 138 -13.08 4.39 13.67
CA THR A 138 -14.43 4.35 13.10
C THR A 138 -15.49 4.50 14.19
N ALA A 139 -15.34 3.79 15.32
CA ALA A 139 -16.25 3.89 16.45
C ALA A 139 -16.27 5.30 17.07
N ALA A 140 -15.09 5.90 17.28
CA ALA A 140 -14.99 7.26 17.82
C ALA A 140 -15.59 8.31 16.88
N THR A 141 -15.38 8.16 15.57
CA THR A 141 -15.99 9.02 14.55
C THR A 141 -17.51 8.90 14.57
N VAL A 142 -18.05 7.67 14.62
CA VAL A 142 -19.51 7.44 14.67
C VAL A 142 -20.13 8.04 15.93
N GLU A 143 -19.48 7.92 17.10
CA GLU A 143 -19.96 8.52 18.35
C GLU A 143 -20.14 10.05 18.23
N LEU A 144 -19.29 10.71 17.44
CA LEU A 144 -19.29 12.16 17.26
C LEU A 144 -20.07 12.64 16.02
N SER A 145 -20.49 11.74 15.14
CA SER A 145 -21.15 12.08 13.88
C SER A 145 -22.64 12.36 14.09
N LYS A 146 -22.96 13.58 14.56
CA LYS A 146 -24.31 14.18 14.53
C LYS A 146 -24.34 15.20 13.38
N GLU A 147 -25.50 15.42 12.73
CA GLU A 147 -25.60 16.27 11.51
C GLU A 147 -25.03 17.69 11.70
N GLU A 148 -25.09 18.26 12.92
CA GLU A 148 -24.54 19.58 13.25
C GLU A 148 -23.01 19.60 13.48
N ASP A 149 -22.35 18.44 13.52
CA ASP A 149 -20.94 18.28 13.88
C ASP A 149 -20.02 17.90 12.70
N ALA A 150 -20.53 17.89 11.46
CA ALA A 150 -19.76 17.52 10.27
C ALA A 150 -18.49 18.40 10.11
N ASP A 151 -18.64 19.73 10.23
CA ASP A 151 -17.54 20.69 10.15
C ASP A 151 -16.48 20.46 11.24
N PHE A 152 -16.90 19.98 12.41
CA PHE A 152 -15.96 19.65 13.49
C PHE A 152 -15.12 18.43 13.12
N MET A 153 -15.73 17.40 12.53
CA MET A 153 -15.04 16.16 12.16
C MET A 153 -13.97 16.32 11.08
N GLU A 154 -14.09 17.31 10.19
CA GLU A 154 -13.07 17.62 9.17
C GLU A 154 -11.68 17.92 9.76
N HIS A 155 -11.64 18.40 11.01
CA HIS A 155 -10.39 18.71 11.71
C HIS A 155 -9.60 17.45 12.12
N PHE A 156 -10.22 16.26 12.05
CA PHE A 156 -9.59 14.97 12.32
C PHE A 156 -9.29 14.16 11.05
N SER A 157 -9.09 14.84 9.92
CA SER A 157 -8.84 14.22 8.61
C SER A 157 -7.62 13.28 8.57
N PHE A 158 -6.68 13.38 9.53
CA PHE A 158 -5.51 12.49 9.65
C PHE A 158 -5.65 11.46 10.78
N ALA A 159 -6.85 11.25 11.35
CA ALA A 159 -7.03 10.29 12.44
C ALA A 159 -6.70 8.84 12.02
N MET A 160 -7.05 8.45 10.79
CA MET A 160 -6.70 7.12 10.25
C MET A 160 -5.19 6.97 10.07
N ASP A 161 -4.51 8.01 9.56
CA ASP A 161 -3.05 8.06 9.50
C ASP A 161 -2.45 7.90 10.90
N GLY A 162 -2.97 8.67 11.86
CA GLY A 162 -2.55 8.67 13.26
C GLY A 162 -2.68 7.30 13.92
N ALA A 163 -3.73 6.55 13.60
CA ALA A 163 -3.91 5.18 14.09
C ALA A 163 -2.81 4.26 13.56
N ALA A 164 -2.58 4.24 12.25
CA ALA A 164 -1.51 3.45 11.66
C ALA A 164 -0.12 3.88 12.21
N LEU A 165 0.10 5.19 12.34
CA LEU A 165 1.36 5.75 12.84
C LEU A 165 1.59 5.44 14.31
N SER A 166 0.55 5.39 15.15
CA SER A 166 0.70 5.04 16.58
C SER A 166 1.34 3.66 16.75
N VAL A 167 0.97 2.71 15.89
CA VAL A 167 1.57 1.37 15.86
C VAL A 167 3.00 1.42 15.33
N VAL A 168 3.22 2.14 14.22
CA VAL A 168 4.55 2.27 13.61
C VAL A 168 5.55 2.92 14.57
N TRP A 169 5.14 3.95 15.30
CA TRP A 169 5.97 4.59 16.32
C TRP A 169 6.35 3.65 17.46
N THR A 170 5.41 2.79 17.88
CA THR A 170 5.68 1.76 18.88
C THR A 170 6.76 0.79 18.41
N LEU A 171 6.81 0.46 17.11
CA LEU A 171 7.86 -0.36 16.51
C LEU A 171 9.18 0.38 16.24
N MET A 172 9.14 1.69 16.08
CA MET A 172 10.31 2.51 15.79
C MET A 172 11.15 2.82 17.02
N HIS A 173 10.52 2.98 18.18
CA HIS A 173 11.21 3.38 19.41
C HIS A 173 11.49 2.20 20.33
N ASP A 174 12.79 2.01 20.60
CA ASP A 174 13.32 1.04 21.56
C ASP A 174 13.56 1.68 22.95
N ASP A 175 12.72 2.65 23.33
CA ASP A 175 12.76 3.21 24.68
C ASP A 175 12.29 2.12 25.65
N LYS A 176 13.13 1.77 26.63
CA LYS A 176 12.94 0.64 27.55
C LYS A 176 11.59 0.66 28.29
N ASP A 177 11.05 1.84 28.56
CA ASP A 177 9.77 1.99 29.25
C ASP A 177 8.57 1.79 28.32
N MET A 178 8.71 2.20 27.05
CA MET A 178 7.70 1.99 26.01
C MET A 178 7.73 0.57 25.46
N SER A 179 8.91 0.05 25.18
CA SER A 179 9.10 -1.25 24.53
C SER A 179 8.63 -2.41 25.41
N LYS A 180 8.68 -2.28 26.74
CA LYS A 180 8.25 -3.36 27.64
C LYS A 180 6.73 -3.49 27.71
N TYR A 181 6.00 -2.43 28.07
CA TYR A 181 4.56 -2.53 28.28
C TYR A 181 3.76 -2.41 26.96
N ALA A 182 4.05 -1.39 26.16
CA ALA A 182 3.32 -1.14 24.92
C ALA A 182 3.72 -2.16 23.84
N GLY A 183 4.95 -2.66 23.88
CA GLY A 183 5.42 -3.76 23.03
C GLY A 183 4.71 -5.08 23.30
N GLU A 184 4.49 -5.48 24.56
CA GLU A 184 3.76 -6.70 24.91
C GLU A 184 2.28 -6.63 24.45
N GLU A 185 1.60 -5.50 24.68
CA GLU A 185 0.22 -5.31 24.19
C GLU A 185 0.15 -5.33 22.66
N LEU A 186 1.11 -4.71 21.98
CA LEU A 186 1.18 -4.71 20.53
C LEU A 186 1.47 -6.12 19.99
N GLU A 187 2.39 -6.87 20.57
CA GLU A 187 2.71 -8.24 20.13
C GLU A 187 1.49 -9.15 20.26
N LEU A 188 0.73 -9.03 21.36
CA LEU A 188 -0.53 -9.75 21.53
C LEU A 188 -1.56 -9.35 20.48
N ALA A 189 -1.76 -8.05 20.24
CA ALA A 189 -2.68 -7.57 19.22
C ALA A 189 -2.28 -8.02 17.80
N VAL A 190 -0.98 -8.05 17.48
CA VAL A 190 -0.47 -8.56 16.20
C VAL A 190 -0.80 -10.04 16.04
N LYS A 191 -0.62 -10.87 17.09
CA LYS A 191 -0.96 -12.29 17.05
C LYS A 191 -2.47 -12.51 16.87
N GLU A 192 -3.30 -11.73 17.55
CA GLU A 192 -4.76 -11.77 17.38
C GLU A 192 -5.17 -11.44 15.95
N VAL A 193 -4.67 -10.33 15.40
CA VAL A 193 -4.94 -9.91 14.01
C VAL A 193 -4.43 -10.93 13.01
N GLN A 194 -3.25 -11.53 13.24
CA GLN A 194 -2.69 -12.56 12.38
C GLN A 194 -3.56 -13.82 12.31
N GLY A 195 -4.27 -14.15 13.40
CA GLY A 195 -5.18 -15.29 13.50
C GLY A 195 -6.52 -15.11 12.78
N ASN A 196 -6.84 -13.92 12.27
CA ASN A 196 -8.08 -13.64 11.56
C ASN A 196 -7.79 -12.96 10.20
N HIS A 197 -8.14 -13.63 9.09
CA HIS A 197 -7.89 -13.12 7.74
C HIS A 197 -8.52 -11.74 7.47
N MET A 198 -9.73 -11.49 7.97
CA MET A 198 -10.42 -10.20 7.75
C MET A 198 -9.69 -9.07 8.47
N GLU A 199 -9.35 -9.27 9.74
CA GLU A 199 -8.59 -8.28 10.52
C GLU A 199 -7.21 -8.05 9.94
N LYS A 200 -6.57 -9.10 9.42
CA LYS A 200 -5.29 -8.98 8.74
C LYS A 200 -5.40 -8.08 7.51
N TRP A 201 -6.45 -8.23 6.69
CA TRP A 201 -6.69 -7.36 5.54
C TRP A 201 -7.02 -5.92 5.97
N GLU A 202 -7.80 -5.72 7.03
CA GLU A 202 -8.07 -4.40 7.60
C GLU A 202 -6.76 -3.72 8.05
N ALA A 203 -5.93 -4.45 8.78
CA ALA A 203 -4.68 -3.93 9.32
C ALA A 203 -3.66 -3.58 8.23
N ILE A 204 -3.56 -4.40 7.19
CA ILE A 204 -2.73 -4.07 6.02
C ILE A 204 -3.27 -2.85 5.28
N ASN A 205 -4.59 -2.77 5.10
CA ASN A 205 -5.22 -1.63 4.44
C ASN A 205 -5.02 -0.32 5.21
N MET A 206 -4.97 -0.33 6.54
CA MET A 206 -4.69 0.86 7.34
C MET A 206 -3.34 1.50 7.01
N LEU A 207 -2.35 0.72 6.57
CA LEU A 207 -1.03 1.26 6.25
C LEU A 207 -0.99 2.02 4.91
N LYS A 208 -2.03 1.93 4.08
CA LYS A 208 -2.12 2.73 2.85
C LYS A 208 -2.11 4.24 3.13
N TYR A 209 -2.75 4.68 4.23
CA TYR A 209 -2.83 6.10 4.61
C TYR A 209 -1.44 6.72 4.79
N VAL A 210 -0.48 5.93 5.29
CA VAL A 210 0.91 6.36 5.47
C VAL A 210 1.71 6.24 4.16
N LEU A 211 1.56 5.13 3.44
CA LEU A 211 2.36 4.87 2.24
C LEU A 211 2.00 5.79 1.06
N SER A 212 0.72 6.09 0.86
CA SER A 212 0.21 6.92 -0.24
C SER A 212 0.55 8.40 -0.08
N SER A 213 0.67 8.88 1.16
CA SER A 213 0.94 10.28 1.47
C SER A 213 2.37 10.70 1.08
N ILE A 214 2.50 11.83 0.40
CA ILE A 214 3.81 12.43 0.05
C ILE A 214 4.49 13.14 1.23
N HIS A 215 3.77 13.29 2.36
CA HIS A 215 4.23 14.10 3.49
C HIS A 215 5.04 13.31 4.50
N TYR A 216 4.82 11.99 4.62
CA TYR A 216 5.54 11.17 5.58
C TYR A 216 6.97 10.85 5.10
N PRO A 217 7.98 11.05 5.97
CA PRO A 217 9.36 10.66 5.70
C PRO A 217 9.52 9.18 5.31
N TRP A 218 10.52 8.90 4.49
CA TRP A 218 10.83 7.55 4.03
C TRP A 218 11.17 6.57 5.16
N ILE A 219 11.71 7.06 6.29
CA ILE A 219 11.97 6.22 7.46
C ILE A 219 10.66 5.66 8.03
N ILE A 220 9.64 6.50 8.20
CA ILE A 220 8.32 6.07 8.65
C ILE A 220 7.71 5.07 7.66
N LYS A 221 7.74 5.38 6.35
CA LYS A 221 7.25 4.45 5.33
C LYS A 221 7.98 3.10 5.35
N SER A 222 9.29 3.11 5.59
CA SER A 222 10.11 1.89 5.74
C SER A 222 9.66 1.05 6.95
N HIS A 223 9.32 1.68 8.08
CA HIS A 223 8.78 0.98 9.25
C HIS A 223 7.32 0.53 9.04
N SER A 224 6.50 1.27 8.30
CA SER A 224 5.17 0.83 7.87
C SER A 224 5.24 -0.43 7.01
N LEU A 225 6.20 -0.51 6.08
CA LEU A 225 6.45 -1.71 5.28
C LEU A 225 6.92 -2.89 6.14
N ASN A 226 7.77 -2.65 7.14
CA ASN A 226 8.15 -3.68 8.09
C ASN A 226 6.92 -4.21 8.87
N LEU A 227 6.04 -3.32 9.33
CA LEU A 227 4.80 -3.71 10.00
C LEU A 227 3.89 -4.54 9.09
N MET A 228 3.74 -4.19 7.80
CA MET A 228 3.00 -5.02 6.84
C MET A 228 3.56 -6.44 6.76
N LEU A 229 4.90 -6.56 6.68
CA LEU A 229 5.57 -7.86 6.62
C LEU A 229 5.33 -8.67 7.89
N ILE A 230 5.41 -8.03 9.07
CA ILE A 230 5.09 -8.65 10.36
C ILE A 230 3.63 -9.13 10.36
N LEU A 231 2.66 -8.26 10.05
CA LEU A 231 1.23 -8.59 10.05
C LEU A 231 0.88 -9.72 9.09
N SER A 232 1.63 -9.86 8.01
CA SER A 232 1.40 -10.93 7.04
C SER A 232 1.72 -12.32 7.61
N GLY A 233 2.61 -12.41 8.61
CA GLY A 233 3.04 -13.67 9.24
C GLY A 233 4.07 -14.45 8.40
N GLU A 234 4.40 -15.66 8.84
CA GLU A 234 5.37 -16.55 8.16
C GLU A 234 4.88 -16.99 6.77
N ASP A 235 5.78 -17.51 5.93
CA ASP A 235 5.55 -17.87 4.53
C ASP A 235 4.71 -19.14 4.31
N HIS A 236 3.98 -19.59 5.34
CA HIS A 236 2.96 -20.60 5.17
C HIS A 236 1.81 -20.01 4.37
N VAL A 237 1.89 -20.19 3.04
CA VAL A 237 0.76 -20.05 2.12
C VAL A 237 -0.20 -21.20 2.43
N GLU A 238 -0.84 -21.15 3.60
CA GLU A 238 -2.13 -21.81 3.75
C GLU A 238 -3.03 -21.07 2.76
N GLU A 239 -3.39 -21.75 1.68
CA GLU A 239 -4.29 -21.21 0.68
C GLU A 239 -5.54 -20.73 1.40
N ILE A 240 -5.72 -19.41 1.42
CA ILE A 240 -6.92 -18.80 1.97
C ILE A 240 -8.07 -19.42 1.21
N ASN A 241 -8.87 -20.20 1.92
CA ASN A 241 -9.92 -21.01 1.34
C ASN A 241 -10.79 -20.13 0.42
N ASN A 242 -11.09 -20.62 -0.78
CA ASN A 242 -11.88 -19.90 -1.79
C ASN A 242 -13.30 -19.50 -1.30
N HIS A 243 -13.71 -19.96 -0.12
CA HIS A 243 -14.97 -19.62 0.55
C HIS A 243 -14.94 -18.31 1.36
N VAL A 244 -13.79 -17.65 1.54
CA VAL A 244 -13.74 -16.36 2.24
C VAL A 244 -14.21 -15.25 1.30
N ASP A 245 -15.26 -14.52 1.67
CA ASP A 245 -15.76 -13.39 0.89
C ASP A 245 -14.79 -12.20 0.97
N PHE A 246 -13.96 -12.08 -0.06
CA PHE A 246 -12.99 -10.98 -0.22
C PHE A 246 -13.57 -9.80 -1.00
N THR A 247 -14.82 -9.88 -1.48
CA THR A 247 -15.41 -8.87 -2.38
C THR A 247 -15.38 -7.46 -1.76
N CYS A 248 -15.68 -7.37 -0.46
CA CYS A 248 -15.62 -6.10 0.30
C CYS A 248 -14.20 -5.54 0.49
N PHE A 249 -13.17 -6.39 0.39
CA PHE A 249 -11.76 -6.03 0.60
C PHE A 249 -10.99 -5.82 -0.69
N ALA A 250 -11.46 -6.34 -1.82
CA ALA A 250 -10.75 -6.28 -3.10
C ALA A 250 -10.28 -4.88 -3.47
N HIS A 251 -11.19 -3.90 -3.42
CA HIS A 251 -10.86 -2.51 -3.73
C HIS A 251 -9.84 -1.91 -2.75
N ARG A 252 -10.03 -2.18 -1.44
CA ARG A 252 -9.16 -1.66 -0.37
C ARG A 252 -7.73 -2.22 -0.45
N ILE A 253 -7.61 -3.51 -0.72
CA ILE A 253 -6.32 -4.16 -0.94
C ILE A 253 -5.67 -3.65 -2.23
N PHE A 254 -6.45 -3.46 -3.30
CA PHE A 254 -5.93 -2.87 -4.53
C PHE A 254 -5.33 -1.48 -4.31
N GLU A 255 -6.02 -0.59 -3.60
CA GLU A 255 -5.49 0.73 -3.23
C GLU A 255 -4.20 0.63 -2.40
N THR A 256 -4.14 -0.35 -1.49
CA THR A 256 -2.95 -0.59 -0.67
C THR A 256 -1.76 -1.02 -1.53
N LEU A 257 -1.99 -1.91 -2.50
CA LEU A 257 -0.97 -2.33 -3.47
C LEU A 257 -0.48 -1.15 -4.32
N LYS A 258 -1.38 -0.27 -4.80
CA LYS A 258 -1.00 0.97 -5.50
C LYS A 258 -0.16 1.90 -4.61
N ALA A 259 -0.44 1.97 -3.31
CA ALA A 259 0.36 2.75 -2.38
C ALA A 259 1.78 2.15 -2.22
N ILE A 260 1.91 0.82 -2.22
CA ILE A 260 3.21 0.13 -2.19
C ILE A 260 3.99 0.36 -3.50
N GLU A 261 3.33 0.25 -4.66
CA GLU A 261 3.93 0.57 -5.97
C GLU A 261 4.48 2.00 -6.01
N SER A 262 3.73 2.95 -5.46
CA SER A 262 4.16 4.35 -5.37
C SER A 262 5.47 4.49 -4.57
N VAL A 263 5.64 3.71 -3.50
CA VAL A 263 6.90 3.66 -2.73
C VAL A 263 8.02 2.98 -3.52
N MET A 264 7.72 1.91 -4.26
CA MET A 264 8.71 1.23 -5.11
C MET A 264 9.27 2.18 -6.18
N ILE A 265 8.44 3.05 -6.75
CA ILE A 265 8.88 4.01 -7.77
C ILE A 265 9.60 5.20 -7.14
N ALA A 266 9.01 5.82 -6.11
CA ALA A 266 9.45 7.13 -5.65
C ALA A 266 10.54 7.11 -4.55
N ALA A 267 10.75 5.99 -3.85
CA ALA A 267 11.71 5.96 -2.75
C ALA A 267 13.16 6.11 -3.26
N PRO A 268 13.95 7.06 -2.75
CA PRO A 268 15.32 7.29 -3.20
C PRO A 268 16.27 6.15 -2.76
N MET A 269 16.03 5.56 -1.59
CA MET A 269 16.84 4.46 -1.07
C MET A 269 16.41 3.12 -1.66
N ALA A 270 17.36 2.41 -2.29
CA ALA A 270 17.15 1.07 -2.84
C ALA A 270 16.66 0.05 -1.80
N LEU A 271 17.11 0.18 -0.53
CA LEU A 271 16.64 -0.68 0.56
C LEU A 271 15.13 -0.54 0.79
N VAL A 272 14.60 0.68 0.76
CA VAL A 272 13.16 0.94 0.94
C VAL A 272 12.38 0.40 -0.25
N ARG A 273 12.87 0.59 -1.49
CA ARG A 273 12.27 -0.01 -2.70
C ARG A 273 12.21 -1.55 -2.61
N LYS A 274 13.29 -2.20 -2.14
CA LYS A 274 13.34 -3.66 -1.95
C LYS A 274 12.35 -4.13 -0.89
N LYS A 275 12.23 -3.42 0.24
CA LYS A 275 11.21 -3.71 1.25
C LYS A 275 9.80 -3.57 0.71
N ALA A 276 9.54 -2.52 -0.07
CA ALA A 276 8.24 -2.30 -0.69
C ALA A 276 7.89 -3.45 -1.65
N PHE A 277 8.85 -3.90 -2.47
CA PHE A 277 8.65 -5.07 -3.32
C PHE A 277 8.39 -6.36 -2.53
N ALA A 278 9.08 -6.57 -1.41
CA ALA A 278 8.82 -7.72 -0.53
C ALA A 278 7.39 -7.66 0.04
N ALA A 279 6.96 -6.49 0.51
CA ALA A 279 5.60 -6.27 1.01
C ALA A 279 4.55 -6.49 -0.09
N LEU A 280 4.79 -5.99 -1.31
CA LEU A 280 3.90 -6.18 -2.46
C LEU A 280 3.62 -7.67 -2.69
N LYS A 281 4.69 -8.49 -2.79
CA LYS A 281 4.55 -9.95 -2.97
C LYS A 281 3.77 -10.60 -1.83
N LYS A 282 4.05 -10.19 -0.60
CA LYS A 282 3.41 -10.76 0.58
C LYS A 282 1.92 -10.41 0.65
N VAL A 283 1.54 -9.15 0.39
CA VAL A 283 0.13 -8.74 0.33
C VAL A 283 -0.60 -9.44 -0.82
N ILE A 284 0.02 -9.56 -1.99
CA ILE A 284 -0.54 -10.32 -3.12
C ILE A 284 -0.76 -11.80 -2.74
N SER A 285 0.17 -12.42 -2.00
CA SER A 285 0.02 -13.81 -1.56
C SER A 285 -1.19 -14.03 -0.64
N MET A 286 -1.63 -12.98 0.07
CA MET A 286 -2.81 -12.99 0.94
C MET A 286 -4.14 -12.73 0.22
N VAL A 287 -4.12 -12.47 -1.08
CA VAL A 287 -5.35 -12.44 -1.89
C VAL A 287 -5.76 -13.88 -2.20
N PRO A 288 -7.05 -14.25 -2.07
CA PRO A 288 -7.52 -15.57 -2.49
C PRO A 288 -7.14 -15.90 -3.93
N SER A 289 -6.80 -17.16 -4.20
CA SER A 289 -6.31 -17.58 -5.52
C SER A 289 -7.28 -17.28 -6.67
N SER A 290 -8.59 -17.38 -6.42
CA SER A 290 -9.63 -17.06 -7.40
C SER A 290 -9.63 -15.59 -7.88
N GLN A 291 -8.99 -14.68 -7.16
CA GLN A 291 -9.02 -13.23 -7.42
C GLN A 291 -7.61 -12.63 -7.60
N ARG A 292 -6.55 -13.37 -7.29
CA ARG A 292 -5.18 -12.86 -7.36
C ARG A 292 -4.80 -12.42 -8.78
N PHE A 293 -5.28 -13.14 -9.80
CA PHE A 293 -5.14 -12.71 -11.20
C PHE A 293 -5.89 -11.42 -11.51
N ASP A 294 -7.11 -11.23 -11.00
CA ASP A 294 -7.88 -10.00 -11.23
C ASP A 294 -7.15 -8.78 -10.65
N ILE A 295 -6.58 -8.93 -9.44
CA ILE A 295 -5.77 -7.91 -8.80
C ILE A 295 -4.50 -7.61 -9.62
N LEU A 296 -3.72 -8.64 -9.98
CA LEU A 296 -2.50 -8.47 -10.77
C LEU A 296 -2.79 -7.83 -12.14
N HIS A 297 -3.87 -8.26 -12.80
CA HIS A 297 -4.33 -7.69 -14.06
C HIS A 297 -4.69 -6.21 -13.89
N GLY A 298 -5.45 -5.88 -12.83
CA GLY A 298 -5.75 -4.49 -12.48
C GLY A 298 -4.49 -3.65 -12.24
N LEU A 299 -3.47 -4.19 -11.57
CA LEU A 299 -2.23 -3.46 -11.29
C LEU A 299 -1.45 -3.16 -12.58
N VAL A 300 -1.33 -4.15 -13.47
CA VAL A 300 -0.68 -3.98 -14.78
C VAL A 300 -1.40 -2.92 -15.62
N ASN A 301 -2.73 -2.99 -15.72
CA ASN A 301 -3.51 -2.05 -16.52
C ASN A 301 -3.47 -0.61 -16.01
N ASN A 302 -3.23 -0.43 -14.71
CA ASN A 302 -3.13 0.89 -14.07
C ASN A 302 -1.68 1.33 -13.83
N SER A 303 -0.69 0.64 -14.42
CA SER A 303 0.71 0.99 -14.31
C SER A 303 1.10 1.93 -15.45
N THR A 304 1.71 3.07 -15.09
CA THR A 304 2.26 4.04 -16.05
C THR A 304 3.78 3.90 -16.22
N SER A 305 4.41 2.98 -15.49
CA SER A 305 5.86 2.77 -15.52
C SER A 305 6.19 1.43 -16.21
N PRO A 306 6.91 1.45 -17.35
CA PRO A 306 7.30 0.21 -18.05
C PRO A 306 8.10 -0.74 -17.17
N ALA A 307 9.00 -0.22 -16.33
CA ALA A 307 9.78 -1.00 -15.37
C ALA A 307 8.90 -1.71 -14.33
N LEU A 308 7.91 -0.99 -13.78
CA LEU A 308 6.97 -1.58 -12.82
C LEU A 308 6.09 -2.62 -13.49
N THR A 309 5.59 -2.33 -14.70
CA THR A 309 4.82 -3.27 -15.51
C THR A 309 5.60 -4.57 -15.76
N ALA A 310 6.88 -4.47 -16.07
CA ALA A 310 7.76 -5.63 -16.24
C ALA A 310 7.86 -6.48 -14.96
N ILE A 311 7.97 -5.84 -13.78
CA ILE A 311 7.99 -6.52 -12.48
C ILE A 311 6.65 -7.21 -12.20
N LEU A 312 5.52 -6.53 -12.45
CA LEU A 312 4.18 -7.08 -12.23
C LEU A 312 3.92 -8.29 -13.14
N LEU A 313 4.37 -8.25 -14.40
CA LEU A 313 4.31 -9.41 -15.31
C LEU A 313 5.13 -10.60 -14.81
N ASP A 314 6.24 -10.36 -14.11
CA ASP A 314 6.97 -11.46 -13.46
C ASP A 314 6.17 -12.08 -12.30
N LEU A 315 5.41 -11.26 -11.55
CA LEU A 315 4.49 -11.78 -10.52
C LEU A 315 3.34 -12.59 -11.16
N VAL A 316 2.81 -12.14 -12.30
CA VAL A 316 1.84 -12.92 -13.11
C VAL A 316 2.46 -14.24 -13.54
N ARG A 317 3.71 -14.25 -14.01
CA ARG A 317 4.43 -15.48 -14.37
C ARG A 317 4.56 -16.45 -13.20
N GLN A 318 4.88 -15.94 -12.01
CA GLN A 318 4.96 -16.75 -10.79
C GLN A 318 3.59 -17.37 -10.44
N GLU A 319 2.51 -16.60 -10.60
CA GLU A 319 1.15 -17.07 -10.37
C GLU A 319 0.72 -18.16 -11.36
N VAL A 320 1.01 -17.95 -12.65
CA VAL A 320 0.80 -18.96 -13.71
C VAL A 320 1.54 -20.24 -13.35
N SER A 321 2.78 -20.14 -12.84
CA SER A 321 3.55 -21.32 -12.43
C SER A 321 2.95 -22.03 -11.21
N ARG A 322 2.24 -21.34 -10.31
CA ARG A 322 1.62 -21.98 -9.14
C ARG A 322 0.35 -22.73 -9.56
N GLU A 323 -0.53 -22.04 -10.28
CA GLU A 323 -1.84 -22.56 -10.69
C GLU A 323 -1.72 -23.71 -11.71
N SER A 324 -0.74 -23.63 -12.61
CA SER A 324 -0.46 -24.73 -13.54
C SER A 324 -0.01 -26.02 -12.82
N ARG A 325 0.74 -25.92 -11.71
CA ARG A 325 1.15 -27.08 -10.91
C ARG A 325 0.01 -27.62 -10.04
N GLN A 326 -0.83 -26.75 -9.50
CA GLN A 326 -1.96 -27.15 -8.67
C GLN A 326 -2.97 -27.97 -9.47
N ALA A 327 -3.27 -27.54 -10.69
CA ALA A 327 -4.08 -28.31 -11.62
C ALA A 327 -3.52 -29.73 -11.86
N ASP A 328 -2.19 -29.91 -11.86
CA ASP A 328 -1.56 -31.23 -12.04
C ASP A 328 -1.73 -32.15 -10.82
N ASN A 329 -1.94 -31.59 -9.62
CA ASN A 329 -2.16 -32.34 -8.38
C ASN A 329 -3.64 -32.69 -8.14
N ASP A 330 -4.57 -31.80 -8.48
CA ASP A 330 -6.02 -32.00 -8.27
C ASP A 330 -6.66 -33.01 -9.26
N CYS A 331 -5.91 -33.44 -10.27
CA CYS A 331 -6.35 -34.44 -11.26
C CYS A 331 -6.52 -35.87 -10.71
N ILE A 332 -6.40 -36.09 -9.40
CA ILE A 332 -6.64 -37.41 -8.79
C ILE A 332 -8.11 -37.61 -8.41
N GLU A 333 -8.94 -36.55 -8.27
CA GLU A 333 -10.28 -36.72 -7.69
C GLU A 333 -11.50 -36.12 -8.42
N ASP A 334 -11.38 -35.30 -9.47
CA ASP A 334 -12.58 -34.70 -10.10
C ASP A 334 -12.73 -35.00 -11.61
N GLU A 335 -13.45 -36.09 -11.92
CA GLU A 335 -13.94 -36.42 -13.27
C GLU A 335 -15.15 -35.55 -13.72
N GLY A 336 -15.60 -34.58 -12.91
CA GLY A 336 -16.89 -33.90 -13.11
C GLY A 336 -16.91 -32.64 -13.98
N PHE A 337 -15.80 -31.89 -14.13
CA PHE A 337 -15.84 -30.55 -14.75
C PHE A 337 -14.97 -30.43 -16.01
N ARG A 338 -15.36 -31.10 -17.10
CA ARG A 338 -14.86 -30.78 -18.45
C ARG A 338 -15.53 -29.52 -19.01
N GLY A 339 -15.11 -28.36 -18.53
CA GLY A 339 -15.35 -27.09 -19.23
C GLY A 339 -14.47 -27.00 -20.47
N ASN A 340 -15.05 -26.83 -21.66
CA ASN A 340 -14.35 -26.68 -22.95
C ASN A 340 -13.55 -25.35 -23.12
N GLY A 341 -13.25 -24.64 -22.03
CA GLY A 341 -12.58 -23.33 -22.01
C GLY A 341 -11.10 -23.41 -21.64
N LEU A 342 -10.34 -22.35 -21.94
CA LEU A 342 -8.98 -22.19 -21.38
C LEU A 342 -9.09 -22.09 -19.84
N PRO A 343 -8.07 -22.57 -19.09
CA PRO A 343 -7.92 -22.22 -17.69
C PRO A 343 -7.99 -20.71 -17.51
N ARG A 344 -8.68 -20.25 -16.45
CA ARG A 344 -8.87 -18.82 -16.20
C ARG A 344 -7.56 -18.03 -16.21
N TRP A 345 -6.50 -18.59 -15.61
CA TRP A 345 -5.18 -17.96 -15.61
C TRP A 345 -4.62 -17.72 -17.02
N ALA A 346 -4.91 -18.62 -17.98
CA ALA A 346 -4.34 -18.56 -19.31
C ALA A 346 -4.99 -17.46 -20.16
N SER A 347 -6.31 -17.24 -20.02
CA SER A 347 -6.96 -16.11 -20.69
C SER A 347 -6.42 -14.77 -20.16
N HIS A 348 -6.37 -14.60 -18.83
CA HIS A 348 -5.91 -13.36 -18.20
C HIS A 348 -4.44 -13.06 -18.53
N ALA A 349 -3.56 -14.06 -18.48
CA ALA A 349 -2.15 -13.87 -18.81
C ALA A 349 -1.95 -13.51 -20.30
N LEU A 350 -2.72 -14.13 -21.22
CA LEU A 350 -2.64 -13.80 -22.64
C LEU A 350 -3.22 -12.42 -22.96
N GLU A 351 -4.28 -11.99 -22.27
CA GLU A 351 -4.81 -10.63 -22.37
C GLU A 351 -3.77 -9.58 -21.96
N LEU A 352 -3.03 -9.82 -20.88
CA LEU A 352 -1.93 -8.93 -20.47
C LEU A 352 -0.77 -8.92 -21.48
N VAL A 353 -0.43 -10.07 -22.06
CA VAL A 353 0.57 -10.12 -23.14
C VAL A 353 0.08 -9.32 -24.36
N GLU A 354 -1.17 -9.49 -24.76
CA GLU A 354 -1.77 -8.75 -25.87
C GLU A 354 -1.72 -7.24 -25.60
N LEU A 355 -2.13 -6.80 -24.41
CA LEU A 355 -2.13 -5.39 -24.02
C LEU A 355 -0.76 -4.73 -24.21
N ILE A 356 0.33 -5.44 -23.91
CA ILE A 356 1.69 -4.91 -24.00
C ILE A 356 2.24 -4.97 -25.41
N LEU A 357 2.02 -6.08 -26.14
CA LEU A 357 2.53 -6.27 -27.50
C LEU A 357 1.67 -5.54 -28.55
N ARG A 358 0.42 -5.22 -28.20
CA ARG A 358 -0.53 -4.51 -29.03
C ARG A 358 -1.30 -3.50 -28.17
N PRO A 359 -0.72 -2.31 -27.93
CA PRO A 359 -1.35 -1.27 -27.14
C PRO A 359 -2.74 -0.87 -27.68
N PRO A 360 -3.70 -0.53 -26.81
CA PRO A 360 -5.07 -0.19 -27.20
C PRO A 360 -5.15 1.10 -28.02
N GLU A 361 -4.18 2.00 -27.89
CA GLU A 361 -4.04 3.21 -28.71
C GLU A 361 -3.74 2.90 -30.19
N GLY A 362 -3.42 1.64 -30.50
CA GLY A 362 -3.09 1.16 -31.83
C GLY A 362 -1.60 1.27 -32.15
N GLY A 363 -1.17 0.53 -33.17
CA GLY A 363 0.24 0.44 -33.54
C GLY A 363 1.06 -0.50 -32.63
N PRO A 364 2.39 -0.52 -32.81
CA PRO A 364 3.29 -1.33 -31.99
C PRO A 364 3.64 -0.66 -30.64
N PRO A 365 4.20 -1.41 -29.68
CA PRO A 365 4.74 -0.82 -28.45
C PRO A 365 5.85 0.19 -28.75
N CYS A 366 5.91 1.26 -27.96
CA CYS A 366 6.92 2.30 -28.07
C CYS A 366 8.31 1.78 -27.69
N LEU A 367 9.09 1.33 -28.67
CA LEU A 367 10.49 0.96 -28.50
C LEU A 367 11.40 2.17 -28.83
N PRO A 368 12.52 2.34 -28.11
CA PRO A 368 13.07 1.47 -27.06
C PRO A 368 12.51 1.72 -25.64
N ASP A 369 11.72 2.77 -25.43
CA ASP A 369 11.28 3.23 -24.10
C ASP A 369 10.53 2.16 -23.29
N HIS A 370 9.77 1.30 -23.97
CA HIS A 370 8.98 0.23 -23.35
C HIS A 370 9.67 -1.15 -23.44
N SER A 371 10.98 -1.20 -23.72
CA SER A 371 11.70 -2.47 -23.92
C SER A 371 11.56 -3.43 -22.74
N GLU A 372 11.62 -2.94 -21.49
CA GLU A 372 11.54 -3.79 -20.30
C GLU A 372 10.20 -4.55 -20.19
N GLN A 373 9.07 -3.84 -20.36
CA GLN A 373 7.76 -4.49 -20.31
C GLN A 373 7.52 -5.42 -21.52
N VAL A 374 8.02 -5.04 -22.70
CA VAL A 374 7.94 -5.89 -23.91
C VAL A 374 8.74 -7.18 -23.71
N ILE A 375 9.96 -7.10 -23.18
CA ILE A 375 10.78 -8.27 -22.85
C ILE A 375 10.06 -9.16 -21.83
N SER A 376 9.45 -8.57 -20.79
CA SER A 376 8.72 -9.34 -19.77
C SER A 376 7.48 -10.03 -20.37
N ALA A 377 6.70 -9.34 -21.20
CA ALA A 377 5.54 -9.91 -21.89
C ALA A 377 5.93 -11.05 -22.85
N LEU A 378 6.99 -10.87 -23.63
CA LEU A 378 7.52 -11.93 -24.51
C LEU A 378 8.01 -13.14 -23.69
N ASN A 379 8.67 -12.93 -22.55
CA ASN A 379 9.09 -14.02 -21.67
C ASN A 379 7.91 -14.75 -21.02
N LEU A 380 6.84 -14.04 -20.65
CA LEU A 380 5.60 -14.63 -20.16
C LEU A 380 4.94 -15.49 -21.26
N LEU A 381 4.81 -14.97 -22.48
CA LEU A 381 4.31 -15.73 -23.61
C LEU A 381 5.14 -16.99 -23.87
N ARG A 382 6.47 -16.85 -23.89
CA ARG A 382 7.40 -17.98 -24.03
C ARG A 382 7.16 -19.04 -22.97
N PHE A 383 6.96 -18.63 -21.72
CA PHE A 383 6.68 -19.52 -20.61
C PHE A 383 5.37 -20.28 -20.80
N ILE A 384 4.29 -19.60 -21.19
CA ILE A 384 2.97 -20.21 -21.45
C ILE A 384 3.05 -21.21 -22.62
N LEU A 385 3.76 -20.86 -23.71
CA LEU A 385 3.99 -21.76 -24.85
C LEU A 385 4.73 -23.03 -24.43
N ILE A 386 5.72 -22.93 -23.53
CA ILE A 386 6.46 -24.08 -23.00
C ILE A 386 5.57 -24.95 -22.11
N ILE A 387 4.73 -24.34 -21.25
CA ILE A 387 3.75 -25.09 -20.43
C ILE A 387 2.82 -25.89 -21.34
N ASP A 388 2.26 -25.26 -22.37
CA ASP A 388 1.38 -25.92 -23.34
C ASP A 388 2.08 -27.08 -24.08
N SER A 389 3.39 -26.96 -24.36
CA SER A 389 4.16 -28.06 -24.98
C SER A 389 4.42 -29.25 -24.06
N ARG A 390 4.37 -29.05 -22.73
CA ARG A 390 4.65 -30.10 -21.74
C ARG A 390 3.40 -30.91 -21.36
N GLY A 391 2.20 -30.42 -21.66
CA GLY A 391 0.95 -31.03 -21.23
C GLY A 391 0.62 -32.32 -21.99
N GLN A 392 0.37 -33.41 -21.25
CA GLN A 392 -0.36 -34.60 -21.74
C GLN A 392 -1.89 -34.37 -21.87
N ARG A 393 -2.38 -33.17 -21.52
CA ARG A 393 -3.83 -32.90 -21.45
C ARG A 393 -4.49 -32.83 -22.82
N SER A 394 -5.70 -33.37 -22.90
CA SER A 394 -6.62 -33.39 -24.04
C SER A 394 -7.17 -32.03 -24.49
N ALA A 395 -6.68 -30.91 -23.93
CA ALA A 395 -7.05 -29.55 -24.33
C ALA A 395 -5.76 -28.72 -24.54
N LYS A 396 -5.34 -28.59 -25.80
CA LYS A 396 -4.30 -27.62 -26.19
C LYS A 396 -4.76 -26.22 -25.78
N LEU A 397 -3.96 -25.51 -24.98
CA LEU A 397 -4.23 -24.10 -24.59
C LEU A 397 -4.31 -23.22 -25.84
N PHE A 398 -3.40 -23.48 -26.77
CA PHE A 398 -3.35 -22.78 -28.04
C PHE A 398 -4.03 -23.58 -29.15
N ARG A 399 -5.16 -23.07 -29.63
CA ARG A 399 -5.79 -23.55 -30.87
C ARG A 399 -5.11 -22.93 -32.09
N LYS A 400 -5.36 -23.49 -33.28
CA LYS A 400 -4.74 -23.05 -34.53
C LYS A 400 -5.01 -21.58 -34.81
N GLU A 401 -6.23 -21.11 -34.54
CA GLU A 401 -6.62 -19.71 -34.70
C GLU A 401 -5.87 -18.80 -33.73
N THR A 402 -5.72 -19.22 -32.47
CA THR A 402 -4.97 -18.48 -31.45
C THR A 402 -3.48 -18.39 -31.79
N LEU A 403 -2.87 -19.49 -32.24
CA LEU A 403 -1.46 -19.50 -32.70
C LEU A 403 -1.27 -18.57 -33.89
N HIS A 404 -2.20 -18.61 -34.85
CA HIS A 404 -2.13 -17.74 -36.01
C HIS A 404 -2.24 -16.27 -35.61
N LYS A 405 -3.19 -15.92 -34.73
CA LYS A 405 -3.33 -14.57 -34.16
C LYS A 405 -2.03 -14.11 -33.47
N VAL A 406 -1.47 -14.92 -32.58
CA VAL A 406 -0.21 -14.59 -31.87
C VAL A 406 0.94 -14.37 -32.86
N HIS A 407 1.08 -15.25 -33.85
CA HIS A 407 2.16 -15.15 -34.84
C HIS A 407 2.03 -13.89 -35.71
N SER A 408 0.86 -13.68 -36.31
CA SER A 408 0.66 -12.65 -37.34
C SER A 408 0.38 -11.27 -36.76
N GLU A 409 -0.37 -11.18 -35.65
CA GLU A 409 -0.80 -9.90 -35.08
C GLU A 409 0.13 -9.41 -33.96
N TRP A 410 0.81 -10.30 -33.21
CA TRP A 410 1.62 -9.88 -32.06
C TRP A 410 3.12 -9.94 -32.36
N LEU A 411 3.63 -11.05 -32.89
CA LEU A 411 5.08 -11.28 -33.00
C LEU A 411 5.68 -10.74 -34.30
N THR A 412 5.08 -11.08 -35.45
CA THR A 412 5.60 -10.68 -36.76
C THR A 412 5.77 -9.16 -36.93
N PRO A 413 4.82 -8.32 -36.48
CA PRO A 413 4.95 -6.86 -36.64
C PRO A 413 6.15 -6.26 -35.88
N LEU A 414 6.58 -6.88 -34.77
CA LEU A 414 7.67 -6.34 -33.94
C LEU A 414 9.05 -6.47 -34.59
N ARG A 415 9.23 -7.43 -35.50
CA ARG A 415 10.51 -7.71 -36.15
C ARG A 415 11.05 -6.51 -36.94
N PRO A 416 10.35 -5.99 -37.97
CA PRO A 416 10.85 -4.88 -38.77
C PRO A 416 11.07 -3.61 -37.93
N ILE A 417 10.29 -3.43 -36.85
CA ILE A 417 10.40 -2.27 -35.97
C ILE A 417 11.70 -2.32 -35.16
N ALA A 418 11.97 -3.46 -34.51
CA ALA A 418 13.18 -3.62 -33.72
C ALA A 418 14.44 -3.55 -34.60
N GLU A 419 14.40 -4.10 -35.81
CA GLU A 419 15.50 -4.04 -36.79
C GLU A 419 15.75 -2.62 -37.28
N GLN A 420 14.69 -1.86 -37.59
CA GLN A 420 14.81 -0.48 -38.05
C GLN A 420 15.45 0.42 -36.99
N ILE A 421 14.96 0.36 -35.74
CA ILE A 421 15.51 1.17 -34.64
C ILE A 421 16.97 0.78 -34.40
N GLN A 422 17.30 -0.52 -34.42
CA GLN A 422 18.69 -0.95 -34.28
C GLN A 422 19.59 -0.38 -35.39
N LEU A 423 19.17 -0.48 -36.65
CA LEU A 423 19.95 0.02 -37.80
C LEU A 423 20.19 1.53 -37.74
N GLU A 424 19.20 2.30 -37.27
CA GLU A 424 19.31 3.74 -37.07
C GLU A 424 20.35 4.10 -36.00
N ASN A 425 20.46 3.26 -34.97
CA ASN A 425 21.34 3.50 -33.82
C ASN A 425 22.74 2.86 -34.00
N GLU A 426 22.93 1.85 -34.85
CA GLU A 426 24.22 1.18 -35.02
C GLU A 426 25.37 2.08 -35.52
N LYS A 427 25.06 3.21 -36.15
CA LYS A 427 26.05 4.12 -36.74
C LYS A 427 26.57 5.17 -35.75
N ASP A 428 25.85 5.39 -34.65
CA ASP A 428 26.18 6.42 -33.67
C ASP A 428 26.94 5.82 -32.48
N ALA A 429 28.09 6.43 -32.16
CA ALA A 429 29.04 5.87 -31.18
C ALA A 429 28.78 6.31 -29.73
N ASP A 430 27.69 7.04 -29.47
CA ASP A 430 27.38 7.54 -28.14
C ASP A 430 26.91 6.44 -27.18
N GLU A 431 27.01 6.70 -25.88
CA GLU A 431 26.73 5.70 -24.85
C GLU A 431 25.24 5.34 -24.76
N ILE A 432 24.35 6.29 -25.07
CA ILE A 432 22.89 6.11 -25.00
C ILE A 432 22.45 5.16 -26.11
N THR A 433 22.95 5.38 -27.30
CA THR A 433 22.73 4.58 -28.50
C THR A 433 23.19 3.14 -28.29
N LYS A 434 24.34 2.93 -27.66
CA LYS A 434 24.80 1.59 -27.27
C LYS A 434 23.84 0.90 -26.30
N GLN A 435 23.32 1.61 -25.30
CA GLN A 435 22.33 1.07 -24.37
C GLN A 435 21.03 0.68 -25.07
N ILE A 436 20.55 1.52 -26.01
CA ILE A 436 19.38 1.24 -26.85
C ILE A 436 19.59 -0.04 -27.65
N VAL A 437 20.71 -0.18 -28.36
CA VAL A 437 21.05 -1.38 -29.15
C VAL A 437 21.11 -2.62 -28.25
N CYS A 438 21.74 -2.52 -27.06
CA CYS A 438 21.78 -3.63 -26.10
C CYS A 438 20.38 -4.07 -25.65
N MET A 439 19.47 -3.13 -25.35
CA MET A 439 18.08 -3.46 -24.97
C MET A 439 17.30 -4.09 -26.13
N LEU A 440 17.44 -3.56 -27.35
CA LEU A 440 16.76 -4.11 -28.54
C LEU A 440 17.26 -5.51 -28.90
N ASN A 441 18.55 -5.80 -28.72
CA ASN A 441 19.08 -7.14 -28.89
C ASN A 441 18.39 -8.16 -27.97
N LEU A 442 18.09 -7.77 -26.73
CA LEU A 442 17.33 -8.62 -25.79
C LEU A 442 15.88 -8.81 -26.25
N VAL A 443 15.22 -7.76 -26.74
CA VAL A 443 13.86 -7.85 -27.32
C VAL A 443 13.87 -8.85 -28.48
N GLN A 444 14.77 -8.68 -29.46
CA GLN A 444 14.86 -9.53 -30.64
C GLN A 444 15.14 -10.99 -30.26
N LEU A 445 16.09 -11.25 -29.36
CA LEU A 445 16.43 -12.60 -28.93
C LEU A 445 15.20 -13.37 -28.38
N VAL A 446 14.41 -12.71 -27.52
CA VAL A 446 13.21 -13.35 -26.95
C VAL A 446 12.09 -13.44 -28.00
N LEU A 447 11.92 -12.41 -28.84
CA LEU A 447 10.94 -12.38 -29.92
C LEU A 447 11.14 -13.55 -30.90
N TYR A 448 12.36 -13.72 -31.42
CA TYR A 448 12.69 -14.80 -32.34
C TYR A 448 12.42 -16.16 -31.72
N ARG A 449 12.76 -16.35 -30.43
CA ARG A 449 12.46 -17.59 -29.73
C ARG A 449 10.96 -17.86 -29.60
N CYS A 450 10.14 -16.83 -29.37
CA CYS A 450 8.69 -16.98 -29.36
C CYS A 450 8.15 -17.38 -30.74
N ILE A 451 8.66 -16.76 -31.81
CA ILE A 451 8.26 -17.07 -33.19
C ILE A 451 8.57 -18.53 -33.52
N GLU A 452 9.78 -19.00 -33.23
CA GLU A 452 10.18 -20.40 -33.43
C GLU A 452 9.21 -21.37 -32.74
N LEU A 453 8.88 -21.13 -31.48
CA LEU A 453 7.98 -21.98 -30.70
C LEU A 453 6.56 -22.00 -31.28
N VAL A 454 6.06 -20.86 -31.74
CA VAL A 454 4.73 -20.76 -32.35
C VAL A 454 4.69 -21.47 -33.70
N GLU A 455 5.70 -21.27 -34.55
CA GLU A 455 5.81 -21.92 -35.85
C GLU A 455 5.96 -23.44 -35.74
N GLU A 456 6.74 -23.93 -34.77
CA GLU A 456 6.87 -25.35 -34.47
C GLU A 456 5.51 -25.95 -34.07
N LYS A 457 4.76 -25.28 -33.19
CA LYS A 457 3.40 -25.70 -32.80
C LYS A 457 2.41 -25.66 -33.96
N MET A 458 2.50 -24.66 -34.85
CA MET A 458 1.64 -24.56 -36.03
C MET A 458 1.87 -25.71 -37.03
N LYS A 459 3.11 -26.22 -37.15
CA LYS A 459 3.41 -27.40 -37.98
C LYS A 459 2.79 -28.68 -37.41
N GLY A 460 2.59 -28.75 -36.09
CA GLY A 460 1.97 -29.88 -35.38
C GLY A 460 0.45 -29.77 -35.17
N CYS A 461 -0.21 -28.79 -35.81
CA CYS A 461 -1.66 -28.52 -35.74
C CYS A 461 -2.32 -28.56 -37.12
#